data_AF-E2B8P8-F1
#
_entry.id   AF-E2B8P8-F1
#
_cell.length_a   1.000
_cell.length_b   1.000
_cell.length_c   1.000
_cell.angle_alpha   90.00
_cell.angle_beta   90.00
_cell.angle_gamma   90.00
#
_symmetry.space_group_name_H-M   'P 1'
#
loop_
_entity.id
_entity.type
_entity.pdbx_description
1 polymer ?
#
loop_
_entity_poly.entity_id
_entity_poly.type
_entity_poly.pdbx_seq_one_letter_code
_entity_poly.pdbx_strand_id
1 'polypeptide(L)'
;ICERQRDVDRRNEDDDEDENSLGRWPHALSPALACLGCTLGLFNISRFAILSIQFGANFIVQFLILSLILGIPLLTLHVCLGQRLAAGSVDMWRISPIFQGVGIALLAAQALIGIYSIVGVSWMFVYFRDSFITKQDKYRWAEPFLLYREDSRPTHNTTTSYKLHETVPDYFSGAVLQRHHLNDTDPGVVTLKFQVAFNLAVVWMIVFVSLSKGLRSYGKVVYVFTLVPVVGTLVLCAKLLGLNATGSIQHQLFPATVWSEFFINGKSWVAASNEVFLTWGLLGAAAMQIAAHNKHKHLLQRDTSLVVVLTFAVLLLAAFLANTCVQILNHHGYIYTTSSFERISGYTFMRFANQQAPPEYSTTPERFMSHASFLLGQRVIRPNTDVSTESGYQVLRLCTELVPATLAMLGTEQVSPFWAVLFYFIIILFGIAQQLAIWHCVITGIMAINTKMMKLWETTITFFSCACAYILGLPMATEVRLNSS
;
A
#
# COMPACT_ATOMS: atom_id res chain seq x y z
N ILE A 1 3.58 -57.95 4.01
CA ILE A 1 2.40 -57.49 4.79
C ILE A 1 2.65 -56.08 5.33
N CYS A 2 3.75 -55.80 6.04
CA CYS A 2 4.07 -54.46 6.57
C CYS A 2 4.23 -53.30 5.56
N GLU A 3 4.73 -53.52 4.34
CA GLU A 3 4.82 -52.44 3.32
C GLU A 3 3.49 -52.17 2.64
N ARG A 4 2.76 -53.24 2.26
CA ARG A 4 1.43 -53.12 1.67
C ARG A 4 0.42 -52.51 2.66
N GLN A 5 0.55 -52.77 3.96
CA GLN A 5 -0.25 -52.12 5.00
C GLN A 5 0.13 -50.64 5.14
N ARG A 6 1.43 -50.29 5.07
CA ARG A 6 1.91 -48.89 5.06
C ARG A 6 1.45 -48.12 3.83
N ASP A 7 1.38 -48.76 2.67
CA ASP A 7 0.90 -48.16 1.43
C ASP A 7 -0.63 -48.02 1.42
N VAL A 8 -1.35 -48.92 2.11
CA VAL A 8 -2.80 -48.79 2.34
C VAL A 8 -3.09 -47.71 3.37
N ASP A 9 -2.32 -47.62 4.46
CA ASP A 9 -2.43 -46.52 5.44
C ASP A 9 -2.03 -45.17 4.83
N ARG A 10 -1.02 -45.14 3.94
CA ARG A 10 -0.69 -43.93 3.16
C ARG A 10 -1.78 -43.55 2.17
N ARG A 11 -2.38 -44.53 1.47
CA ARG A 11 -3.51 -44.27 0.58
C ARG A 11 -4.75 -43.81 1.33
N ASN A 12 -5.04 -44.39 2.49
CA ASN A 12 -6.14 -43.96 3.34
C ASN A 12 -5.86 -42.58 3.96
N GLU A 13 -4.62 -42.27 4.38
CA GLU A 13 -4.21 -40.92 4.77
C GLU A 13 -4.39 -39.92 3.62
N ASP A 14 -3.99 -40.28 2.39
CA ASP A 14 -4.12 -39.43 1.20
C ASP A 14 -5.60 -39.26 0.76
N ASP A 15 -6.44 -40.29 0.91
CA ASP A 15 -7.88 -40.29 0.61
C ASP A 15 -8.70 -39.52 1.68
N ASP A 16 -8.36 -39.64 2.98
CA ASP A 16 -8.93 -38.82 4.06
C ASP A 16 -8.43 -37.36 3.98
N GLU A 17 -7.20 -37.16 3.48
CA GLU A 17 -6.63 -35.84 3.23
C GLU A 17 -7.36 -35.07 2.11
N ASP A 18 -7.92 -35.77 1.13
CA ASP A 18 -8.71 -35.19 0.04
C ASP A 18 -10.14 -34.81 0.47
N GLU A 19 -10.55 -35.17 1.69
CA GLU A 19 -11.83 -34.79 2.31
C GLU A 19 -11.81 -33.39 2.97
N ASN A 20 -10.80 -32.55 2.71
CA ASN A 20 -10.81 -31.20 3.25
C ASN A 20 -11.90 -30.34 2.58
N SER A 21 -13.03 -30.21 3.28
CA SER A 21 -14.21 -29.45 2.83
C SER A 21 -13.90 -27.99 2.44
N LEU A 22 -12.79 -27.42 2.91
CA LEU A 22 -12.36 -26.05 2.62
C LEU A 22 -11.59 -25.87 1.28
N GLY A 23 -11.14 -26.94 0.63
CA GLY A 23 -10.39 -26.87 -0.62
C GLY A 23 -8.88 -26.67 -0.43
N ARG A 24 -8.10 -26.93 -1.49
CA ARG A 24 -6.62 -26.94 -1.48
C ARG A 24 -6.05 -26.04 -2.57
N TRP A 25 -4.83 -25.57 -2.37
CA TRP A 25 -4.09 -24.77 -3.34
C TRP A 25 -3.73 -25.59 -4.60
N PRO A 26 -3.87 -25.02 -5.81
CA PRO A 26 -3.58 -25.72 -7.05
C PRO A 26 -2.07 -25.89 -7.32
N HIS A 27 -1.23 -24.97 -6.83
CA HIS A 27 0.22 -25.01 -7.02
C HIS A 27 0.97 -24.82 -5.70
N ALA A 28 2.16 -25.40 -5.60
CA ALA A 28 2.92 -25.48 -4.34
C ALA A 28 3.41 -24.12 -3.82
N LEU A 29 3.62 -23.12 -4.68
CA LEU A 29 4.04 -21.76 -4.30
C LEU A 29 2.88 -20.77 -4.18
N SER A 30 1.67 -21.13 -4.63
CA SER A 30 0.49 -20.27 -4.50
C SER A 30 0.25 -19.79 -3.06
N PRO A 31 0.36 -20.62 -2.00
CA PRO A 31 0.17 -20.16 -0.63
C PRO A 31 1.23 -19.14 -0.20
N ALA A 32 2.50 -19.35 -0.54
CA ALA A 32 3.58 -18.41 -0.24
C ALA A 32 3.35 -17.06 -0.93
N LEU A 33 3.00 -17.06 -2.22
CA LEU A 33 2.72 -15.84 -2.96
C LEU A 33 1.45 -15.13 -2.46
N ALA A 34 0.42 -15.88 -2.07
CA ALA A 34 -0.77 -15.31 -1.45
C ALA A 34 -0.41 -14.65 -0.10
N CYS A 35 0.41 -15.32 0.71
CA CYS A 35 0.92 -14.80 1.98
C CYS A 35 1.81 -13.57 1.79
N LEU A 36 2.54 -13.47 0.66
CA LEU A 36 3.28 -12.26 0.31
C LEU A 36 2.35 -11.05 0.16
N GLY A 37 1.12 -11.24 -0.32
CA GLY A 37 0.10 -10.18 -0.35
C GLY A 37 -0.39 -9.75 1.04
N CYS A 38 -0.18 -10.56 2.08
CA CYS A 38 -0.46 -10.14 3.46
C CYS A 38 0.63 -9.24 4.02
N THR A 39 1.88 -9.41 3.60
CA THR A 39 3.02 -8.64 4.11
C THR A 39 3.36 -7.43 3.24
N LEU A 40 3.20 -7.55 1.92
CA LEU A 40 3.46 -6.48 0.96
C LEU A 40 2.16 -5.97 0.34
N GLY A 41 2.07 -4.65 0.29
CA GLY A 41 1.03 -3.97 -0.45
C GLY A 41 1.38 -2.51 -0.66
N LEU A 42 0.58 -1.83 -1.49
CA LEU A 42 0.80 -0.44 -1.89
C LEU A 42 1.10 0.48 -0.69
N PHE A 43 0.29 0.40 0.37
CA PHE A 43 0.41 1.30 1.50
C PHE A 43 1.68 1.08 2.32
N ASN A 44 2.05 -0.18 2.55
CA ASN A 44 3.26 -0.55 3.27
C ASN A 44 4.51 -0.11 2.49
N ILE A 45 4.53 -0.35 1.18
CA ILE A 45 5.62 0.09 0.30
C ILE A 45 5.76 1.62 0.33
N SER A 46 4.65 2.34 0.21
CA SER A 46 4.62 3.81 0.24
C SER A 46 5.10 4.36 1.58
N ARG A 47 4.60 3.83 2.70
CA ARG A 47 5.00 4.28 4.04
C ARG A 47 6.45 4.00 4.36
N PHE A 48 6.93 2.79 4.07
CA PHE A 48 8.31 2.39 4.33
C PHE A 48 9.30 3.27 3.56
N ALA A 49 8.99 3.56 2.29
CA ALA A 49 9.76 4.47 1.47
C ALA A 49 9.87 5.88 2.08
N ILE A 50 8.77 6.45 2.56
CA ILE A 50 8.77 7.79 3.14
C ILE A 50 9.49 7.83 4.51
N LEU A 51 9.30 6.81 5.36
CA LEU A 51 10.03 6.72 6.63
C LEU A 51 11.54 6.61 6.42
N SER A 52 11.96 5.95 5.35
CA SER A 52 13.38 5.87 4.99
C SER A 52 13.98 7.23 4.56
N ILE A 53 13.15 8.16 4.04
CA ILE A 53 13.57 9.53 3.74
C ILE A 53 13.65 10.35 5.03
N GLN A 54 12.67 10.21 5.92
CA GLN A 54 12.55 11.02 7.14
C GLN A 54 13.61 10.64 8.19
N PHE A 55 13.87 9.35 8.39
CA PHE A 55 14.77 8.83 9.42
C PHE A 55 16.06 8.22 8.86
N GLY A 56 16.21 8.12 7.53
CA GLY A 56 17.39 7.55 6.90
C GLY A 56 17.57 6.05 7.17
N ALA A 57 18.83 5.60 7.15
CA ALA A 57 19.18 4.19 7.36
C ALA A 57 18.94 3.73 8.81
N ASN A 58 18.85 4.63 9.79
CA ASN A 58 18.55 4.29 11.18
C ASN A 58 17.22 3.53 11.27
N PHE A 59 16.16 4.07 10.64
CA PHE A 59 14.84 3.43 10.62
C PHE A 59 14.89 2.04 9.97
N ILE A 60 15.62 1.88 8.87
CA ILE A 60 15.73 0.59 8.16
C ILE A 60 16.35 -0.46 9.09
N VAL A 61 17.46 -0.13 9.75
CA VAL A 61 18.13 -1.06 10.69
C VAL A 61 17.23 -1.38 11.89
N GLN A 62 16.57 -0.37 12.48
CA GLN A 62 15.63 -0.56 13.58
C GLN A 62 14.45 -1.46 13.18
N PHE A 63 13.89 -1.24 11.99
CA PHE A 63 12.81 -2.07 11.43
C PHE A 63 13.28 -3.52 11.23
N LEU A 64 14.49 -3.75 10.72
CA LEU A 64 15.04 -5.10 10.56
C LEU A 64 15.21 -5.81 11.90
N ILE A 65 15.76 -5.13 12.91
CA ILE A 65 15.95 -5.68 14.27
C ILE A 65 14.58 -6.07 14.87
N LEU A 66 13.61 -5.16 14.85
CA LEU A 66 12.27 -5.42 15.39
C LEU A 66 11.48 -6.45 14.57
N SER A 67 11.70 -6.51 13.26
CA SER A 67 11.13 -7.57 12.40
C SER A 67 11.66 -8.94 12.79
N LEU A 68 12.95 -9.08 13.07
CA LEU A 68 13.55 -10.35 13.48
C LEU A 68 13.08 -10.79 14.87
N ILE A 69 12.95 -9.85 15.82
CA ILE A 69 12.59 -10.15 17.20
C ILE A 69 11.08 -10.36 17.38
N LEU A 70 10.24 -9.57 16.71
CA LEU A 70 8.80 -9.54 16.94
C LEU A 70 7.98 -9.89 15.69
N GLY A 71 8.28 -9.27 14.55
CA GLY A 71 7.45 -9.38 13.34
C GLY A 71 7.41 -10.78 12.72
N ILE A 72 8.57 -11.33 12.38
CA ILE A 72 8.70 -12.64 11.74
C ILE A 72 8.20 -13.77 12.66
N PRO A 73 8.53 -13.78 13.98
CA PRO A 73 7.91 -14.74 14.90
C PRO A 73 6.38 -14.65 14.92
N LEU A 74 5.81 -13.43 14.91
CA LEU A 74 4.36 -13.24 14.88
C LEU A 74 3.71 -13.76 13.58
N LEU A 75 4.29 -13.45 12.42
CA LEU A 75 3.81 -14.00 11.14
C LEU A 75 3.89 -15.53 11.15
N THR A 76 5.03 -16.08 11.58
CA THR A 76 5.26 -17.53 11.63
C THR A 76 4.24 -18.20 12.54
N LEU A 77 3.92 -17.60 13.69
CA LEU A 77 2.89 -18.08 14.60
C LEU A 77 1.52 -18.18 13.90
N HIS A 78 1.08 -17.13 13.23
CA HIS A 78 -0.22 -17.13 12.53
C HIS A 78 -0.29 -18.18 11.43
N VAL A 79 0.76 -18.30 10.62
CA VAL A 79 0.80 -19.27 9.53
C VAL A 79 0.86 -20.72 10.08
N CYS A 80 1.64 -20.96 11.15
CA CYS A 80 1.67 -22.24 11.86
C CYS A 80 0.30 -22.63 12.44
N LEU A 81 -0.39 -21.69 13.10
CA LEU A 81 -1.72 -21.92 13.66
C LEU A 81 -2.72 -22.31 12.56
N GLY A 82 -2.68 -21.60 11.43
CA GLY A 82 -3.54 -21.91 10.29
C GLY A 82 -3.34 -23.33 9.78
N GLN A 83 -2.11 -23.72 9.44
CA GLN A 83 -1.81 -25.05 8.90
C GLN A 83 -2.06 -26.18 9.91
N ARG A 84 -1.80 -25.95 11.21
CA ARG A 84 -1.98 -26.98 12.24
C ARG A 84 -3.44 -27.23 12.56
N LEU A 85 -4.24 -26.18 12.62
CA LEU A 85 -5.66 -26.29 13.00
C LEU A 85 -6.57 -26.52 11.79
N ALA A 86 -6.04 -26.34 10.56
CA ALA A 86 -6.81 -26.36 9.32
C ALA A 86 -8.09 -25.50 9.41
N ALA A 87 -8.00 -24.41 10.17
CA ALA A 87 -9.12 -23.60 10.59
C ALA A 87 -8.82 -22.11 10.34
N GLY A 88 -9.88 -21.39 9.97
CA GLY A 88 -9.82 -19.95 9.71
C GLY A 88 -9.83 -19.08 10.97
N SER A 89 -9.91 -17.76 10.77
CA SER A 89 -9.93 -16.77 11.87
C SER A 89 -11.11 -16.93 12.83
N VAL A 90 -12.27 -17.35 12.34
CA VAL A 90 -13.46 -17.60 13.16
C VAL A 90 -13.44 -19.00 13.77
N ASP A 91 -13.04 -20.02 13.01
CA ASP A 91 -13.09 -21.42 13.44
C ASP A 91 -11.99 -21.81 14.44
N MET A 92 -10.84 -21.13 14.40
CA MET A 92 -9.72 -21.40 15.31
C MET A 92 -10.14 -21.37 16.79
N TRP A 93 -11.07 -20.48 17.14
CA TRP A 93 -11.50 -20.26 18.53
C TRP A 93 -12.44 -21.33 19.07
N ARG A 94 -12.76 -22.39 18.30
CA ARG A 94 -13.46 -23.57 18.83
C ARG A 94 -12.67 -24.27 19.95
N ILE A 95 -11.35 -24.06 20.01
CA ILE A 95 -10.49 -24.55 21.10
C ILE A 95 -10.88 -23.89 22.44
N SER A 96 -11.25 -22.61 22.43
CA SER A 96 -11.67 -21.86 23.60
C SER A 96 -12.84 -20.96 23.25
N PRO A 97 -14.09 -21.46 23.34
CA PRO A 97 -15.30 -20.76 22.90
C PRO A 97 -15.50 -19.37 23.53
N ILE A 98 -14.95 -19.15 24.74
CA ILE A 98 -14.96 -17.85 25.43
C ILE A 98 -14.35 -16.74 24.55
N PHE A 99 -13.39 -17.07 23.68
CA PHE A 99 -12.70 -16.12 22.81
C PHE A 99 -13.22 -16.10 21.37
N GLN A 100 -14.37 -16.73 21.07
CA GLN A 100 -14.94 -16.73 19.71
C GLN A 100 -15.20 -15.32 19.16
N GLY A 101 -15.51 -14.35 20.04
CA GLY A 101 -15.66 -12.94 19.66
C GLY A 101 -14.40 -12.33 19.04
N VAL A 102 -13.21 -12.81 19.37
CA VAL A 102 -11.94 -12.34 18.79
C VAL A 102 -11.87 -12.66 17.30
N GLY A 103 -12.29 -13.86 16.88
CA GLY A 103 -12.32 -14.26 15.48
C GLY A 103 -13.29 -13.39 14.65
N ILE A 104 -14.47 -13.13 15.19
CA ILE A 104 -15.49 -12.27 14.54
C ILE A 104 -14.98 -10.82 14.44
N ALA A 105 -14.37 -10.29 15.51
CA ALA A 105 -13.80 -8.94 15.52
C ALA A 105 -12.65 -8.80 14.50
N LEU A 106 -11.78 -9.80 14.39
CA LEU A 106 -10.72 -9.83 13.39
C LEU A 106 -11.28 -9.88 11.97
N LEU A 107 -12.31 -10.68 11.72
CA LEU A 107 -12.97 -10.74 10.41
C LEU A 107 -13.61 -9.40 10.03
N ALA A 108 -14.31 -8.76 10.98
CA ALA A 108 -14.90 -7.44 10.78
C ALA A 108 -13.84 -6.36 10.52
N ALA A 109 -12.73 -6.38 11.26
CA ALA A 109 -11.60 -5.49 11.03
C ALA A 109 -11.02 -5.67 9.63
N GLN A 110 -10.81 -6.92 9.17
CA GLN A 110 -10.35 -7.21 7.80
C GLN A 110 -11.32 -6.68 6.75
N ALA A 111 -12.63 -6.83 6.95
CA ALA A 111 -13.63 -6.29 6.03
C ALA A 111 -13.57 -4.75 5.94
N LEU A 112 -13.47 -4.05 7.07
CA LEU A 112 -13.34 -2.59 7.10
C LEU A 112 -12.02 -2.11 6.47
N ILE A 113 -10.91 -2.78 6.78
CA ILE A 113 -9.60 -2.53 6.18
C ILE A 113 -9.70 -2.68 4.66
N GLY A 114 -10.31 -3.76 4.16
CA GLY A 114 -10.48 -4.01 2.73
C GLY A 114 -11.37 -3.01 2.00
N ILE A 115 -12.45 -2.53 2.65
CA ILE A 115 -13.31 -1.50 2.05
C ILE A 115 -12.59 -0.14 2.00
N TYR A 116 -11.76 0.16 3.01
CA TYR A 116 -11.04 1.43 3.07
C TYR A 116 -9.80 1.46 2.17
N SER A 117 -9.02 0.37 2.12
CA SER A 117 -7.79 0.27 1.32
C SER A 117 -8.04 0.40 -0.18
N ILE A 118 -9.11 -0.20 -0.70
CA ILE A 118 -9.35 -0.28 -2.15
C ILE A 118 -9.58 1.09 -2.80
N VAL A 119 -10.00 2.09 -2.01
CA VAL A 119 -10.16 3.48 -2.46
C VAL A 119 -8.81 4.09 -2.83
N GLY A 120 -7.76 3.81 -2.05
CA GLY A 120 -6.40 4.26 -2.40
C GLY A 120 -5.90 3.64 -3.70
N VAL A 121 -6.28 2.39 -3.97
CA VAL A 121 -5.96 1.70 -5.24
C VAL A 121 -6.71 2.34 -6.41
N SER A 122 -7.97 2.74 -6.25
CA SER A 122 -8.76 3.37 -7.32
C SER A 122 -8.22 4.74 -7.75
N TRP A 123 -7.59 5.49 -6.84
CA TRP A 123 -6.86 6.71 -7.17
C TRP A 123 -5.64 6.45 -8.04
N MET A 124 -4.93 5.33 -7.82
CA MET A 124 -3.75 4.98 -8.64
C MET A 124 -4.12 4.68 -10.09
N PHE A 125 -5.35 4.21 -10.37
CA PHE A 125 -5.84 4.05 -11.74
C PHE A 125 -5.91 5.38 -12.51
N VAL A 126 -6.16 6.51 -11.81
CA VAL A 126 -6.16 7.84 -12.44
C VAL A 126 -4.77 8.21 -12.92
N TYR A 127 -3.77 8.04 -12.05
CA TYR A 127 -2.37 8.26 -12.40
C TYR A 127 -1.88 7.30 -13.48
N PHE A 128 -2.28 6.03 -13.42
CA PHE A 128 -1.95 5.04 -14.45
C PHE A 128 -2.48 5.47 -15.83
N ARG A 129 -3.76 5.87 -15.92
CA ARG A 129 -4.36 6.40 -17.15
C ARG A 129 -3.59 7.62 -17.67
N ASP A 130 -3.31 8.57 -16.79
CA ASP A 130 -2.67 9.85 -17.15
C ASP A 130 -1.14 9.72 -17.34
N SER A 131 -0.57 8.52 -17.14
CA SER A 131 0.83 8.21 -17.49
C SER A 131 1.02 7.88 -18.98
N PHE A 132 -0.05 7.53 -19.70
CA PHE A 132 0.00 7.24 -21.13
C PHE A 132 0.04 8.55 -21.94
N ILE A 133 1.23 9.12 -22.06
CA ILE A 133 1.48 10.35 -22.82
C ILE A 133 2.57 10.15 -23.89
N THR A 134 2.63 11.06 -24.87
CA THR A 134 3.67 11.04 -25.92
C THR A 134 4.94 11.73 -25.42
N LYS A 135 6.09 11.46 -26.05
CA LYS A 135 7.37 12.10 -25.70
C LYS A 135 7.37 13.64 -25.79
N GLN A 136 6.44 14.22 -26.54
CA GLN A 136 6.32 15.67 -26.72
C GLN A 136 5.36 16.31 -25.70
N ASP A 137 4.60 15.49 -24.97
CA ASP A 137 3.60 15.95 -24.02
C ASP A 137 4.20 16.09 -22.63
N LYS A 138 3.63 16.98 -21.83
CA LYS A 138 3.89 17.08 -20.39
C LYS A 138 2.89 16.22 -19.62
N TYR A 139 3.31 15.74 -18.45
CA TYR A 139 2.39 15.06 -17.55
C TYR A 139 1.31 16.02 -17.07
N ARG A 140 0.06 15.53 -16.97
CA ARG A 140 -1.07 16.32 -16.45
C ARG A 140 -0.85 16.86 -15.04
N TRP A 141 -0.12 16.12 -14.19
CA TRP A 141 0.25 16.58 -12.84
C TRP A 141 1.38 17.63 -12.82
N ALA A 142 2.01 17.90 -13.96
CA ALA A 142 2.95 19.00 -14.14
C ALA A 142 2.27 20.28 -14.67
N GLU A 143 0.98 20.21 -14.98
CA GLU A 143 0.19 21.32 -15.50
C GLU A 143 -0.75 21.89 -14.42
N PRO A 144 -1.05 23.20 -14.46
CA PRO A 144 -1.98 23.80 -13.52
C PRO A 144 -3.40 23.25 -13.70
N PHE A 145 -4.09 22.94 -12.60
CA PHE A 145 -5.50 22.60 -12.65
C PHE A 145 -6.36 23.87 -12.58
N LEU A 146 -6.83 24.34 -13.74
CA LEU A 146 -7.48 25.66 -13.91
C LEU A 146 -8.69 25.90 -12.99
N LEU A 147 -9.51 24.87 -12.74
CA LEU A 147 -10.69 24.92 -11.85
C LEU A 147 -10.35 25.14 -10.36
N TYR A 148 -9.10 24.91 -9.96
CA TYR A 148 -8.64 25.19 -8.59
C TYR A 148 -8.10 26.61 -8.44
N ARG A 149 -7.85 27.30 -9.56
CA ARG A 149 -7.02 28.49 -9.65
C ARG A 149 -7.77 29.69 -10.24
N GLU A 150 -9.10 29.64 -10.15
CA GLU A 150 -10.05 30.46 -10.91
C GLU A 150 -9.93 31.99 -10.66
N ASP A 151 -9.09 32.43 -9.72
CA ASP A 151 -8.73 33.84 -9.51
C ASP A 151 -7.63 34.38 -10.44
N SER A 152 -7.10 33.58 -11.36
CA SER A 152 -6.16 34.09 -12.38
C SER A 152 -6.43 33.51 -13.76
N ARG A 153 -7.51 33.99 -14.40
CA ARG A 153 -7.44 34.15 -15.87
C ARG A 153 -6.16 34.95 -16.15
N PRO A 154 -5.24 34.49 -17.01
CA PRO A 154 -4.10 35.29 -17.40
C PRO A 154 -4.61 36.43 -18.30
N THR A 155 -5.16 37.48 -17.70
CA THR A 155 -5.24 38.79 -18.34
C THR A 155 -3.81 39.30 -18.42
N HIS A 156 -3.23 39.12 -19.61
CA HIS A 156 -1.90 39.48 -20.09
C HIS A 156 -0.91 38.33 -20.23
N ASN A 157 -0.32 38.28 -21.44
CA ASN A 157 0.90 37.62 -21.86
C ASN A 157 2.00 37.65 -20.78
N THR A 158 1.88 36.79 -19.78
CA THR A 158 2.95 36.47 -18.86
C THR A 158 3.12 34.96 -18.94
N THR A 159 4.31 34.56 -19.37
CA THR A 159 4.84 33.21 -19.27
C THR A 159 5.06 32.86 -17.79
N THR A 160 3.98 32.84 -16.99
CA THR A 160 4.04 32.36 -15.61
C THR A 160 4.21 30.84 -15.66
N SER A 161 5.46 30.38 -15.59
CA SER A 161 5.77 28.98 -15.36
C SER A 161 5.25 28.58 -13.98
N TYR A 162 4.18 27.79 -13.94
CA TYR A 162 3.67 27.23 -12.69
C TYR A 162 4.73 26.33 -12.04
N LYS A 163 4.88 26.44 -10.72
CA LYS A 163 5.89 25.69 -9.98
C LYS A 163 5.39 24.29 -9.68
N LEU A 164 6.28 23.30 -9.79
CA LEU A 164 5.92 21.90 -9.61
C LEU A 164 5.34 21.57 -8.21
N HIS A 165 5.79 22.27 -7.18
CA HIS A 165 5.29 22.09 -5.81
C HIS A 165 3.84 22.54 -5.63
N GLU A 166 3.29 23.28 -6.59
CA GLU A 166 1.89 23.72 -6.63
C GLU A 166 1.06 22.80 -7.55
N THR A 167 1.58 22.43 -8.73
CA THR A 167 0.80 21.65 -9.73
C THR A 167 0.55 20.19 -9.32
N VAL A 168 1.53 19.53 -8.69
CA VAL A 168 1.40 18.10 -8.33
C VAL A 168 0.32 17.88 -7.27
N PRO A 169 0.26 18.67 -6.17
CA PRO A 169 -0.78 18.53 -5.17
C PRO A 169 -2.13 19.05 -5.67
N ASP A 170 -2.14 20.08 -6.53
CA ASP A 170 -3.35 20.54 -7.23
C ASP A 170 -3.97 19.41 -8.05
N TYR A 171 -3.15 18.63 -8.75
CA TYR A 171 -3.62 17.47 -9.50
C TYR A 171 -4.23 16.41 -8.58
N PHE A 172 -3.58 16.09 -7.46
CA PHE A 172 -4.17 15.13 -6.52
C PHE A 172 -5.47 15.66 -5.90
N SER A 173 -5.49 16.91 -5.42
CA SER A 173 -6.64 17.49 -4.73
C SER A 173 -7.82 17.80 -5.68
N GLY A 174 -7.52 18.37 -6.84
CA GLY A 174 -8.50 18.86 -7.80
C GLY A 174 -8.86 17.84 -8.89
N ALA A 175 -7.90 17.12 -9.46
CA ALA A 175 -8.19 16.19 -10.56
C ALA A 175 -8.53 14.77 -10.07
N VAL A 176 -7.79 14.25 -9.08
CA VAL A 176 -8.01 12.89 -8.55
C VAL A 176 -9.12 12.91 -7.50
N LEU A 177 -9.02 13.83 -6.54
CA LEU A 177 -9.95 13.95 -5.45
C LEU A 177 -11.08 14.94 -5.72
N GLN A 178 -11.11 15.69 -6.82
CA GLN A 178 -12.25 16.54 -7.21
C GLN A 178 -12.83 17.37 -6.05
N ARG A 179 -11.95 17.94 -5.20
CA ARG A 179 -12.36 18.78 -4.06
C ARG A 179 -12.57 20.21 -4.55
N HIS A 180 -13.72 20.48 -5.14
CA HIS A 180 -14.01 21.79 -5.74
C HIS A 180 -14.44 22.86 -4.72
N HIS A 181 -14.97 22.47 -3.55
CA HIS A 181 -15.57 23.38 -2.56
C HIS A 181 -14.77 23.52 -1.26
N LEU A 182 -13.44 23.62 -1.31
CA LEU A 182 -12.64 23.75 -0.07
C LEU A 182 -12.80 25.09 0.64
N ASN A 183 -13.18 26.15 -0.08
CA ASN A 183 -13.36 27.50 0.46
C ASN A 183 -14.83 27.86 0.72
N ASP A 184 -15.76 26.97 0.37
CA ASP A 184 -17.20 27.24 0.45
C ASP A 184 -17.77 26.74 1.79
N THR A 185 -18.56 27.57 2.49
CA THR A 185 -19.10 27.24 3.82
C THR A 185 -20.28 26.26 3.77
N ASP A 186 -20.94 26.15 2.61
CA ASP A 186 -21.99 25.16 2.36
C ASP A 186 -21.47 24.13 1.33
N PRO A 187 -21.18 22.88 1.73
CA PRO A 187 -20.66 21.86 0.82
C PRO A 187 -21.66 21.37 -0.26
N GLY A 188 -22.79 22.05 -0.43
CA GLY A 188 -23.80 21.74 -1.44
C GLY A 188 -24.30 20.29 -1.38
N VAL A 189 -24.81 19.81 -2.53
CA VAL A 189 -25.19 18.41 -2.71
C VAL A 189 -23.92 17.58 -2.83
N VAL A 190 -23.73 16.62 -1.94
CA VAL A 190 -22.61 15.66 -2.02
C VAL A 190 -22.75 14.84 -3.30
N THR A 191 -21.95 15.17 -4.31
CA THR A 191 -21.89 14.45 -5.58
C THR A 191 -20.98 13.23 -5.48
N LEU A 192 -21.36 12.17 -6.18
CA LEU A 192 -20.53 10.99 -6.37
C LEU A 192 -19.54 11.26 -7.50
N LYS A 193 -18.24 11.07 -7.25
CA LYS A 193 -17.21 11.21 -8.29
C LYS A 193 -17.26 10.03 -9.23
N PHE A 194 -17.84 10.22 -10.40
CA PHE A 194 -18.01 9.14 -11.38
C PHE A 194 -16.68 8.45 -11.71
N GLN A 195 -15.58 9.20 -11.88
CA GLN A 195 -14.28 8.63 -12.22
C GLN A 195 -13.74 7.69 -11.13
N VAL A 196 -13.77 8.11 -9.86
CA VAL A 196 -13.30 7.30 -8.74
C VAL A 196 -14.23 6.12 -8.48
N ALA A 197 -15.55 6.33 -8.57
CA ALA A 197 -16.54 5.27 -8.43
C ALA A 197 -16.42 4.22 -9.54
N PHE A 198 -16.22 4.63 -10.79
CA PHE A 198 -15.98 3.71 -11.91
C PHE A 198 -14.69 2.90 -11.70
N ASN A 199 -13.57 3.56 -11.36
CA ASN A 199 -12.33 2.86 -11.06
C ASN A 199 -12.51 1.87 -9.90
N LEU A 200 -13.23 2.26 -8.85
CA LEU A 200 -13.55 1.40 -7.73
C LEU A 200 -14.35 0.16 -8.16
N ALA A 201 -15.33 0.32 -9.05
CA ALA A 201 -16.06 -0.81 -9.64
C ALA A 201 -15.12 -1.74 -10.42
N VAL A 202 -14.19 -1.19 -11.21
CA VAL A 202 -13.18 -1.97 -11.95
C VAL A 202 -12.31 -2.79 -10.99
N VAL A 203 -11.82 -2.20 -9.89
CA VAL A 203 -10.99 -2.95 -8.92
C VAL A 203 -11.80 -4.07 -8.26
N TRP A 204 -13.04 -3.81 -7.85
CA TRP A 204 -13.92 -4.85 -7.27
C TRP A 204 -14.26 -5.97 -8.27
N MET A 205 -14.41 -5.64 -9.55
CA MET A 205 -14.58 -6.64 -10.60
C MET A 205 -13.34 -7.52 -10.76
N ILE A 206 -12.13 -6.94 -10.72
CA ILE A 206 -10.88 -7.73 -10.74
C ILE A 206 -10.80 -8.65 -9.53
N VAL A 207 -11.14 -8.17 -8.33
CA VAL A 207 -11.19 -8.96 -7.10
C VAL A 207 -12.20 -10.10 -7.22
N PHE A 208 -13.42 -9.80 -7.69
CA PHE A 208 -14.46 -10.80 -7.92
C PHE A 208 -13.99 -11.88 -8.89
N VAL A 209 -13.50 -11.52 -10.07
CA VAL A 209 -13.03 -12.51 -11.07
C VAL A 209 -11.90 -13.37 -10.51
N SER A 210 -10.96 -12.75 -9.80
CA SER A 210 -9.82 -13.43 -9.18
C SER A 210 -10.22 -14.43 -8.09
N LEU A 211 -11.31 -14.19 -7.37
CA LEU A 211 -11.80 -15.04 -6.28
C LEU A 211 -13.02 -15.90 -6.65
N SER A 212 -13.61 -15.70 -7.84
CA SER A 212 -14.88 -16.30 -8.26
C SER A 212 -14.93 -17.84 -8.24
N LYS A 213 -13.78 -18.52 -8.35
CA LYS A 213 -13.66 -19.99 -8.25
C LYS A 213 -12.84 -20.41 -7.03
N GLY A 214 -12.82 -19.59 -5.99
CA GLY A 214 -12.03 -19.80 -4.78
C GLY A 214 -10.54 -19.93 -5.05
N LEU A 215 -9.90 -20.85 -4.32
CA LEU A 215 -8.47 -21.13 -4.42
C LEU A 215 -7.99 -21.56 -5.82
N ARG A 216 -8.88 -22.11 -6.67
CA ARG A 216 -8.52 -22.52 -8.04
C ARG A 216 -8.21 -21.33 -8.94
N SER A 217 -8.96 -20.24 -8.81
CA SER A 217 -8.69 -18.99 -9.54
C SER A 217 -7.58 -18.21 -8.84
N TYR A 218 -7.72 -18.04 -7.52
CA TYR A 218 -6.79 -17.25 -6.73
C TYR A 218 -5.34 -17.76 -6.86
N GLY A 219 -5.13 -19.08 -6.70
CA GLY A 219 -3.81 -19.69 -6.78
C GLY A 219 -3.12 -19.56 -8.15
N LYS A 220 -3.85 -19.27 -9.23
CA LYS A 220 -3.28 -19.00 -10.55
C LYS A 220 -2.95 -17.53 -10.73
N VAL A 221 -3.91 -16.65 -10.43
CA VAL A 221 -3.75 -15.21 -10.65
C VAL A 221 -2.73 -14.58 -9.71
N VAL A 222 -2.53 -15.16 -8.51
CA VAL A 222 -1.57 -14.67 -7.52
C VAL A 222 -0.14 -14.61 -8.05
N TYR A 223 0.26 -15.50 -8.97
CA TYR A 223 1.58 -15.47 -9.61
C TYR A 223 1.80 -14.15 -10.37
N VAL A 224 0.80 -13.72 -11.13
CA VAL A 224 0.88 -12.48 -11.91
C VAL A 224 0.90 -11.27 -10.98
N PHE A 225 -0.02 -11.22 -10.02
CA PHE A 225 -0.15 -10.09 -9.09
C PHE A 225 1.04 -9.93 -8.13
N THR A 226 1.91 -10.94 -7.99
CA THR A 226 3.07 -10.88 -7.07
C THR A 226 4.41 -10.87 -7.81
N LEU A 227 4.62 -11.74 -8.79
CA LEU A 227 5.91 -11.83 -9.48
C LEU A 227 6.14 -10.63 -10.41
N VAL A 228 5.11 -10.19 -11.13
CA VAL A 228 5.25 -9.03 -12.04
C VAL A 228 5.64 -7.76 -11.26
N PRO A 229 5.00 -7.42 -10.13
CA PRO A 229 5.41 -6.27 -9.34
C PRO A 229 6.80 -6.40 -8.72
N VAL A 230 7.16 -7.58 -8.17
CA VAL A 230 8.49 -7.81 -7.57
C VAL A 230 9.59 -7.58 -8.61
N VAL A 231 9.46 -8.18 -9.79
CA VAL A 231 10.43 -8.00 -10.89
C VAL A 231 10.38 -6.56 -11.42
N GLY A 232 9.19 -5.97 -11.55
CA GLY A 232 9.02 -4.60 -12.00
C GLY A 232 9.70 -3.58 -11.09
N THR A 233 9.59 -3.74 -9.77
CA THR A 233 10.27 -2.88 -8.78
C THR A 233 11.77 -2.97 -8.92
N LEU A 234 12.33 -4.17 -9.12
CA LEU A 234 13.76 -4.36 -9.37
C LEU A 234 14.21 -3.62 -10.63
N VAL A 235 13.50 -3.79 -11.74
CA VAL A 235 13.81 -3.15 -13.03
C VAL A 235 13.74 -1.62 -12.92
N LEU A 236 12.73 -1.09 -12.22
CA LEU A 236 12.56 0.34 -12.00
C LEU A 236 13.71 0.92 -11.16
N CYS A 237 14.13 0.24 -10.09
CA CYS A 237 15.27 0.67 -9.28
C CYS A 237 16.58 0.64 -10.08
N ALA A 238 16.80 -0.40 -10.88
CA ALA A 238 17.98 -0.50 -11.75
C ALA A 238 18.03 0.65 -12.77
N LYS A 239 16.89 1.05 -13.35
CA LYS A 239 16.82 2.21 -14.24
C LYS A 239 17.22 3.51 -13.54
N LEU A 240 16.68 3.78 -12.34
CA LEU A 240 16.99 5.00 -11.61
C LEU A 240 18.44 5.05 -11.16
N LEU A 241 19.03 3.92 -10.77
CA LEU A 241 20.47 3.85 -10.50
C LEU A 241 21.28 4.23 -11.75
N GLY A 242 20.84 3.81 -12.94
CA GLY A 242 21.46 4.19 -14.21
C GLY A 242 21.37 5.68 -14.53
N LEU A 243 20.34 6.39 -14.06
CA LEU A 243 20.23 7.85 -14.21
C LEU A 243 21.21 8.58 -13.27
N ASN A 244 21.50 8.00 -12.11
CA ASN A 244 22.42 8.58 -11.12
C ASN A 244 23.91 8.36 -11.48
N ALA A 245 24.25 7.30 -12.22
CA ALA A 245 25.64 6.95 -12.51
C ALA A 245 26.40 7.99 -13.36
N THR A 246 25.68 8.91 -14.04
CA THR A 246 26.27 9.87 -14.97
C THR A 246 26.58 11.25 -14.37
N GLY A 247 26.27 11.50 -13.10
CA GLY A 247 26.59 12.78 -12.46
C GLY A 247 26.68 12.68 -10.95
N SER A 248 27.84 13.04 -10.39
CA SER A 248 28.16 13.62 -9.06
C SER A 248 27.23 13.43 -7.82
N ILE A 249 26.31 12.46 -7.75
CA ILE A 249 25.41 12.20 -6.61
C ILE A 249 26.06 11.13 -5.69
N GLN A 250 27.38 11.18 -5.52
CA GLN A 250 28.14 10.16 -4.78
C GLN A 250 28.15 10.37 -3.25
N HIS A 251 27.31 11.25 -2.72
CA HIS A 251 27.27 11.52 -1.29
C HIS A 251 25.96 11.05 -0.66
N GLN A 252 26.04 9.87 -0.04
CA GLN A 252 25.05 9.24 0.86
C GLN A 252 23.68 8.88 0.27
N LEU A 253 23.50 7.60 -0.06
CA LEU A 253 22.22 7.00 -0.48
C LEU A 253 21.05 7.33 0.47
N PHE A 254 21.34 7.54 1.75
CA PHE A 254 20.36 7.93 2.77
C PHE A 254 20.82 9.23 3.46
N PRO A 255 20.54 10.41 2.88
CA PRO A 255 21.10 11.69 3.33
C PRO A 255 20.62 12.11 4.73
N ALA A 256 19.47 11.59 5.17
CA ALA A 256 18.93 11.83 6.51
C ALA A 256 19.61 11.00 7.63
N THR A 257 20.56 10.13 7.30
CA THR A 257 21.15 9.19 8.28
C THR A 257 22.10 9.91 9.24
N VAL A 258 21.75 9.89 10.53
CA VAL A 258 22.60 10.38 11.62
C VAL A 258 22.80 9.26 12.65
N TRP A 259 23.88 8.49 12.53
CA TRP A 259 24.11 7.30 13.37
C TRP A 259 24.25 7.59 14.87
N SER A 260 24.73 8.77 15.25
CA SER A 260 24.81 9.17 16.67
C SER A 260 23.44 9.23 17.33
N GLU A 261 22.36 9.44 16.56
CA GLU A 261 20.99 9.52 17.05
C GLU A 261 20.29 8.15 17.10
N PHE A 262 20.96 7.05 16.69
CA PHE A 262 20.36 5.72 16.52
C PHE A 262 19.63 5.21 17.77
N PHE A 263 20.22 5.39 18.96
CA PHE A 263 19.62 4.98 20.24
C PHE A 263 18.85 6.10 20.95
N ILE A 264 19.07 7.36 20.55
CA ILE A 264 18.53 8.54 21.25
C ILE A 264 17.16 8.90 20.70
N ASN A 265 16.96 8.78 19.38
CA ASN A 265 15.71 9.18 18.75
C ASN A 265 14.61 8.12 18.96
N GLY A 266 13.91 8.18 20.08
CA GLY A 266 12.78 7.29 20.38
C GLY A 266 11.65 7.33 19.34
N LYS A 267 11.49 8.44 18.61
CA LYS A 267 10.45 8.55 17.57
C LYS A 267 10.73 7.64 16.38
N SER A 268 12.01 7.45 16.02
CA SER A 268 12.43 6.51 14.97
C SER A 268 12.09 5.06 15.33
N TRP A 269 12.34 4.65 16.59
CA TRP A 269 11.98 3.33 17.10
C TRP A 269 10.47 3.08 17.13
N VAL A 270 9.68 4.07 17.56
CA VAL A 270 8.20 3.97 17.55
C VAL A 270 7.69 3.84 16.11
N ALA A 271 8.23 4.62 15.17
CA ALA A 271 7.88 4.52 13.76
C ALA A 271 8.24 3.14 13.18
N ALA A 272 9.44 2.63 13.50
CA ALA A 272 9.87 1.28 13.11
C ALA A 272 8.95 0.21 13.69
N SER A 273 8.61 0.28 14.99
CA SER A 273 7.70 -0.67 15.65
C SER A 273 6.31 -0.69 15.02
N ASN A 274 5.75 0.49 14.73
CA ASN A 274 4.45 0.59 14.06
C ASN A 274 4.50 -0.05 12.66
N GLU A 275 5.55 0.23 11.88
CA GLU A 275 5.65 -0.37 10.54
C GLU A 275 5.89 -1.88 10.59
N VAL A 276 6.61 -2.41 11.60
CA VAL A 276 6.75 -3.86 11.84
C VAL A 276 5.40 -4.51 12.08
N PHE A 277 4.56 -3.92 12.94
CA PHE A 277 3.21 -4.43 13.17
C PHE A 277 2.34 -4.35 11.90
N LEU A 278 2.40 -3.23 11.18
CA LEU A 278 1.65 -3.05 9.93
C LEU A 278 2.11 -4.00 8.80
N THR A 279 3.38 -4.41 8.79
CA THR A 279 3.94 -5.34 7.79
C THR A 279 3.65 -6.80 8.14
N TRP A 280 3.91 -7.22 9.39
CA TRP A 280 3.92 -8.64 9.75
C TRP A 280 2.68 -9.08 10.55
N GLY A 281 2.03 -8.15 11.25
CA GLY A 281 0.95 -8.46 12.20
C GLY A 281 -0.45 -8.14 11.67
N LEU A 282 -0.64 -6.99 11.02
CA LEU A 282 -1.96 -6.46 10.66
C LEU A 282 -2.82 -7.46 9.86
N LEU A 283 -2.22 -8.14 8.89
CA LEU A 283 -2.90 -9.14 8.05
C LEU A 283 -2.62 -10.59 8.50
N GLY A 284 -2.22 -10.79 9.77
CA GLY A 284 -1.94 -12.11 10.34
C GLY A 284 -3.15 -13.06 10.28
N ALA A 285 -4.37 -12.54 10.47
CA ALA A 285 -5.60 -13.34 10.31
C ALA A 285 -5.79 -13.85 8.86
N ALA A 286 -5.46 -13.03 7.86
CA ALA A 286 -5.51 -13.43 6.47
C ALA A 286 -4.41 -14.46 6.13
N ALA A 287 -3.20 -14.26 6.64
CA ALA A 287 -2.09 -15.21 6.50
C ALA A 287 -2.43 -16.58 7.11
N MET A 288 -3.06 -16.58 8.29
CA MET A 288 -3.55 -17.79 8.95
C MET A 288 -4.61 -18.50 8.08
N GLN A 289 -5.58 -17.76 7.55
CA GLN A 289 -6.60 -18.31 6.67
C GLN A 289 -6.00 -18.91 5.38
N ILE A 290 -4.99 -18.27 4.79
CA ILE A 290 -4.26 -18.79 3.63
C ILE A 290 -3.58 -20.11 3.98
N ALA A 291 -2.92 -20.18 5.14
CA ALA A 291 -2.20 -21.35 5.61
C ALA A 291 -3.14 -22.51 6.02
N ALA A 292 -4.39 -22.23 6.41
CA ALA A 292 -5.38 -23.24 6.76
C ALA A 292 -5.72 -24.21 5.63
N HIS A 293 -5.45 -23.83 4.38
CA HIS A 293 -5.68 -24.65 3.19
C HIS A 293 -4.42 -25.41 2.72
N ASN A 294 -3.31 -25.30 3.47
CA ASN A 294 -2.09 -26.05 3.18
C ASN A 294 -2.23 -27.51 3.64
N LYS A 295 -1.51 -28.41 2.96
CA LYS A 295 -1.36 -29.80 3.43
C LYS A 295 -0.60 -29.82 4.75
N HIS A 296 -0.91 -30.75 5.66
CA HIS A 296 -0.22 -30.83 6.96
C HIS A 296 1.30 -31.03 6.83
N LYS A 297 1.74 -31.82 5.85
CA LYS A 297 3.16 -32.07 5.55
C LYS A 297 3.82 -30.98 4.67
N HIS A 298 3.11 -29.89 4.32
CA HIS A 298 3.66 -28.80 3.51
C HIS A 298 4.77 -28.05 4.29
N LEU A 299 5.88 -27.77 3.61
CA LEU A 299 7.10 -27.22 4.21
C LEU A 299 7.00 -25.71 4.47
N LEU A 300 6.35 -25.36 5.57
CA LEU A 300 6.05 -23.98 5.94
C LEU A 300 7.29 -23.10 6.08
N GLN A 301 8.37 -23.64 6.64
CA GLN A 301 9.59 -22.88 6.86
C GLN A 301 10.17 -22.29 5.57
N ARG A 302 10.15 -23.03 4.45
CA ARG A 302 10.62 -22.54 3.15
C ARG A 302 9.74 -21.41 2.65
N ASP A 303 8.43 -21.58 2.72
CA ASP A 303 7.47 -20.61 2.21
C ASP A 303 7.48 -19.32 3.03
N THR A 304 7.51 -19.40 4.36
CA THR A 304 7.67 -18.24 5.24
C THR A 304 9.01 -17.55 5.01
N SER A 305 10.11 -18.30 4.86
CA SER A 305 11.42 -17.70 4.56
C SER A 305 11.43 -16.96 3.21
N LEU A 306 10.78 -17.53 2.18
CA LEU A 306 10.63 -16.87 0.88
C LEU A 306 9.83 -15.57 1.01
N VAL A 307 8.71 -15.59 1.74
CA VAL A 307 7.91 -14.38 1.99
C VAL A 307 8.75 -13.32 2.71
N VAL A 308 9.51 -13.70 3.72
CA VAL A 308 10.35 -12.76 4.48
C VAL A 308 11.42 -12.11 3.59
N VAL A 309 12.14 -12.91 2.80
CA VAL A 309 13.20 -12.41 1.91
C VAL A 309 12.63 -11.48 0.84
N LEU A 310 11.52 -11.84 0.20
CA LEU A 310 10.89 -11.00 -0.82
C LEU A 310 10.33 -9.70 -0.23
N THR A 311 9.71 -9.76 0.96
CA THR A 311 9.23 -8.57 1.66
C THR A 311 10.36 -7.59 1.95
N PHE A 312 11.47 -8.05 2.54
CA PHE A 312 12.62 -7.18 2.76
C PHE A 312 13.21 -6.64 1.46
N ALA A 313 13.36 -7.47 0.42
CA ALA A 313 13.90 -7.04 -0.86
C ALA A 313 13.06 -5.90 -1.47
N VAL A 314 11.73 -6.05 -1.55
CA VAL A 314 10.84 -5.03 -2.11
C VAL A 314 10.85 -3.75 -1.27
N LEU A 315 10.82 -3.85 0.06
CA LEU A 315 10.85 -2.66 0.93
C LEU A 315 12.17 -1.91 0.84
N LEU A 316 13.30 -2.61 0.79
CA LEU A 316 14.61 -1.99 0.59
C LEU A 316 14.72 -1.34 -0.79
N LEU A 317 14.21 -1.99 -1.85
CA LEU A 317 14.15 -1.40 -3.19
C LEU A 317 13.25 -0.14 -3.22
N ALA A 318 12.12 -0.15 -2.53
CA ALA A 318 11.24 1.02 -2.41
C ALA A 318 11.89 2.18 -1.65
N ALA A 319 12.62 1.89 -0.56
CA ALA A 319 13.41 2.88 0.15
C ALA A 319 14.52 3.48 -0.73
N PHE A 320 15.23 2.63 -1.48
CA PHE A 320 16.24 3.05 -2.44
C PHE A 320 15.65 3.97 -3.52
N LEU A 321 14.53 3.56 -4.12
CA LEU A 321 13.76 4.32 -5.09
C LEU A 321 13.41 5.73 -4.58
N ALA A 322 12.82 5.80 -3.39
CA ALA A 322 12.35 7.06 -2.82
C ALA A 322 13.49 8.02 -2.46
N ASN A 323 14.57 7.51 -1.87
CA ASN A 323 15.75 8.34 -1.58
C ASN A 323 16.42 8.83 -2.87
N THR A 324 16.44 8.01 -3.92
CA THR A 324 16.94 8.43 -5.24
C THR A 324 16.09 9.56 -5.83
N CYS A 325 14.76 9.46 -5.75
CA CYS A 325 13.85 10.53 -6.16
C CYS A 325 14.16 11.85 -5.43
N VAL A 326 14.35 11.81 -4.11
CA VAL A 326 14.71 13.00 -3.31
C VAL A 326 16.06 13.58 -3.74
N GLN A 327 17.06 12.74 -4.01
CA GLN A 327 18.37 13.21 -4.49
C GLN A 327 18.29 13.88 -5.87
N ILE A 328 17.51 13.32 -6.80
CA ILE A 328 17.27 13.92 -8.11
C ILE A 328 16.62 15.30 -7.93
N LEU A 329 15.60 15.42 -7.09
CA LEU A 329 14.96 16.70 -6.78
C LEU A 329 15.96 17.71 -6.18
N ASN A 330 16.78 17.28 -5.22
CA ASN A 330 17.81 18.11 -4.60
C ASN A 330 18.85 18.62 -5.62
N HIS A 331 19.27 17.77 -6.56
CA HIS A 331 20.20 18.15 -7.63
C HIS A 331 19.62 19.25 -8.54
N HIS A 332 18.29 19.24 -8.75
CA HIS A 332 17.58 20.29 -9.47
C HIS A 332 17.19 21.51 -8.58
N GLY A 333 17.68 21.58 -7.34
CA GLY A 333 17.48 22.70 -6.43
C GLY A 333 16.18 22.67 -5.61
N TYR A 334 15.48 21.53 -5.57
CA TYR A 334 14.27 21.31 -4.77
C TYR A 334 14.56 20.51 -3.51
N ILE A 335 14.13 21.01 -2.36
CA ILE A 335 14.17 20.31 -1.08
C ILE A 335 12.79 19.75 -0.80
N TYR A 336 12.71 18.43 -0.59
CA TYR A 336 11.49 17.73 -0.18
C TYR A 336 11.13 18.07 1.27
N THR A 337 9.85 18.37 1.51
CA THR A 337 9.30 18.70 2.83
C THR A 337 7.95 18.03 3.05
N THR A 338 7.56 17.80 4.30
CA THR A 338 6.26 17.19 4.59
C THR A 338 5.08 18.16 4.42
N SER A 339 4.20 17.86 3.47
CA SER A 339 2.89 18.49 3.24
C SER A 339 1.81 18.14 4.26
N SER A 340 0.69 18.87 4.22
CA SER A 340 -0.56 18.61 4.93
C SER A 340 -1.73 18.67 3.96
N PHE A 341 -2.77 17.89 4.20
CA PHE A 341 -3.79 17.59 3.20
C PHE A 341 -5.04 18.51 3.25
N GLU A 342 -5.21 19.30 4.31
CA GLU A 342 -6.45 20.04 4.63
C GLU A 342 -6.60 21.33 3.82
N ARG A 343 -5.54 22.12 3.68
CA ARG A 343 -5.59 23.46 3.09
C ARG A 343 -4.67 23.58 1.88
N ILE A 344 -5.01 24.53 1.02
CA ILE A 344 -4.23 24.84 -0.18
C ILE A 344 -2.80 25.27 0.17
N SER A 345 -2.66 26.10 1.21
CA SER A 345 -1.35 26.50 1.75
C SER A 345 -0.56 25.34 2.35
N GLY A 346 -1.26 24.33 2.89
CA GLY A 346 -0.68 23.24 3.67
C GLY A 346 -0.05 22.13 2.82
N TYR A 347 -0.48 21.93 1.57
CA TYR A 347 -0.01 20.82 0.75
C TYR A 347 1.36 21.02 0.10
N THR A 348 2.05 22.13 0.40
CA THR A 348 3.40 22.40 -0.13
C THR A 348 4.38 21.34 0.37
N PHE A 349 4.81 20.46 -0.54
CA PHE A 349 5.68 19.30 -0.25
C PHE A 349 7.12 19.47 -0.76
N MET A 350 7.42 20.57 -1.46
CA MET A 350 8.78 20.89 -1.91
C MET A 350 8.98 22.40 -1.89
N ARG A 351 10.23 22.81 -1.66
CA ARG A 351 10.66 24.22 -1.73
C ARG A 351 11.96 24.35 -2.51
N PHE A 352 12.21 25.52 -3.08
CA PHE A 352 13.52 25.80 -3.66
C PHE A 352 14.57 26.01 -2.58
N ALA A 353 15.79 25.52 -2.79
CA ALA A 353 16.90 25.66 -1.86
C ALA A 353 17.24 27.12 -1.53
N ASN A 354 17.05 28.03 -2.51
CA ASN A 354 17.31 29.46 -2.37
C ASN A 354 16.23 30.23 -1.58
N GLN A 355 15.05 29.63 -1.36
CA GLN A 355 13.99 30.27 -0.58
C GLN A 355 14.20 29.98 0.90
N GLN A 356 14.15 31.03 1.73
CA GLN A 356 14.19 30.88 3.19
C GLN A 356 13.08 29.93 3.63
N ALA A 357 13.43 28.97 4.48
CA ALA A 357 12.43 28.10 5.09
C ALA A 357 11.42 28.98 5.84
N PRO A 358 10.11 28.69 5.75
CA PRO A 358 9.12 29.36 6.59
C PRO A 358 9.60 29.32 8.05
N PRO A 359 9.34 30.34 8.87
CA PRO A 359 9.83 30.41 10.26
C PRO A 359 9.49 29.13 11.06
N GLU A 360 8.37 28.49 10.72
CA GLU A 360 7.87 27.22 11.27
C GLU A 360 8.75 26.00 10.97
N TYR A 361 9.46 25.98 9.84
CA TYR A 361 10.40 24.92 9.45
C TYR A 361 11.83 25.16 9.93
N SER A 362 12.15 26.38 10.40
CA SER A 362 13.52 26.77 10.70
C SER A 362 14.07 26.18 12.00
N THR A 363 13.21 25.74 12.92
CA THR A 363 13.60 25.43 14.31
C THR A 363 13.78 23.94 14.61
N THR A 364 13.15 23.04 13.84
CA THR A 364 13.14 21.60 14.18
C THR A 364 13.25 20.71 12.93
N PRO A 365 14.27 19.84 12.83
CA PRO A 365 14.37 18.87 11.73
C PRO A 365 13.21 17.89 11.70
N GLU A 366 12.79 17.45 10.50
CA GLU A 366 11.66 16.53 10.32
C GLU A 366 11.79 15.25 11.15
N ARG A 367 12.99 14.67 11.26
CA ARG A 367 13.27 13.47 12.07
C ARG A 367 12.95 13.59 13.57
N PHE A 368 12.78 14.80 14.09
CA PHE A 368 12.37 15.07 15.46
C PHE A 368 10.90 15.49 15.59
N MET A 369 10.14 15.54 14.49
CA MET A 369 8.70 15.81 14.49
C MET A 369 7.91 14.58 14.94
N SER A 370 6.66 14.77 15.38
CA SER A 370 5.81 13.64 15.77
C SER A 370 5.27 12.93 14.54
N HIS A 371 5.46 11.60 14.48
CA HIS A 371 5.01 10.78 13.36
C HIS A 371 3.92 9.82 13.83
N ALA A 372 2.83 9.74 13.07
CA ALA A 372 1.82 8.71 13.22
C ALA A 372 1.57 8.03 11.87
N SER A 373 1.66 6.71 11.86
CA SER A 373 1.46 5.88 10.66
C SER A 373 0.03 5.33 10.67
N PHE A 374 -0.74 5.66 9.64
CA PHE A 374 -2.08 5.13 9.41
C PHE A 374 -2.05 4.11 8.28
N LEU A 375 -3.17 3.41 8.06
CA LEU A 375 -3.22 2.37 7.03
C LEU A 375 -2.96 2.91 5.62
N LEU A 376 -3.45 4.10 5.26
CA LEU A 376 -3.32 4.64 3.90
C LEU A 376 -2.16 5.65 3.75
N GLY A 377 -1.74 6.26 4.85
CA GLY A 377 -0.84 7.41 4.82
C GLY A 377 -0.11 7.64 6.13
N GLN A 378 0.57 8.78 6.19
CA GLN A 378 1.36 9.18 7.34
C GLN A 378 1.02 10.60 7.74
N ARG A 379 1.08 10.82 9.04
CA ARG A 379 0.90 12.12 9.66
C ARG A 379 2.22 12.58 10.26
N VAL A 380 2.63 13.79 9.91
CA VAL A 380 3.80 14.45 10.49
C VAL A 380 3.35 15.77 11.11
N ILE A 381 3.38 15.84 12.43
CA ILE A 381 2.93 17.03 13.17
C ILE A 381 4.14 17.91 13.45
N ARG A 382 4.09 19.14 12.92
CA ARG A 382 5.10 20.16 13.15
C ARG A 382 4.97 20.73 14.57
N PRO A 383 6.08 21.09 15.23
CA PRO A 383 6.04 21.73 16.55
C PRO A 383 5.36 23.11 16.46
N ASN A 384 4.56 23.45 17.47
CA ASN A 384 3.82 24.73 17.57
C ASN A 384 2.72 24.98 16.53
N THR A 385 2.31 23.97 15.77
CA THR A 385 1.15 24.05 14.86
C THR A 385 -0.11 23.59 15.58
N ASP A 386 -1.21 24.36 15.42
CA ASP A 386 -2.51 23.96 15.94
C ASP A 386 -3.09 22.82 15.08
N VAL A 387 -3.24 21.65 15.71
CA VAL A 387 -3.76 20.42 15.10
C VAL A 387 -5.19 20.60 14.57
N SER A 388 -5.94 21.58 15.08
CA SER A 388 -7.26 21.92 14.56
C SER A 388 -7.23 22.53 13.15
N THR A 389 -6.07 23.07 12.74
CA THR A 389 -5.90 23.80 11.47
C THR A 389 -5.06 23.04 10.44
N GLU A 390 -4.04 22.30 10.87
CA GLU A 390 -3.22 21.43 10.02
C GLU A 390 -3.07 20.06 10.69
N SER A 391 -3.51 19.00 10.00
CA SER A 391 -3.38 17.66 10.57
C SER A 391 -1.98 17.09 10.37
N GLY A 392 -1.28 17.46 9.29
CA GLY A 392 -0.02 16.89 8.85
C GLY A 392 -0.17 15.52 8.16
N TYR A 393 -1.41 15.06 7.96
CA TYR A 393 -1.71 13.81 7.29
C TYR A 393 -1.57 13.95 5.78
N GLN A 394 -0.99 12.94 5.13
CA GLN A 394 -1.03 12.82 3.68
C GLN A 394 -1.06 11.35 3.26
N VAL A 395 -1.90 11.05 2.28
CA VAL A 395 -2.10 9.69 1.76
C VAL A 395 -1.11 9.39 0.64
N LEU A 396 -0.50 8.21 0.69
CA LEU A 396 0.32 7.67 -0.39
C LEU A 396 1.39 8.62 -0.96
N ARG A 397 2.06 9.41 -0.09
CA ARG A 397 3.07 10.44 -0.49
C ARG A 397 4.06 9.97 -1.56
N LEU A 398 4.51 8.71 -1.50
CA LEU A 398 5.40 8.15 -2.54
C LEU A 398 4.78 8.26 -3.94
N CYS A 399 3.51 7.88 -4.07
CA CYS A 399 2.79 7.74 -5.33
C CYS A 399 2.08 9.03 -5.76
N THR A 400 1.69 9.89 -4.82
CA THR A 400 0.92 11.12 -5.10
C THR A 400 1.79 12.38 -5.17
N GLU A 401 2.97 12.37 -4.54
CA GLU A 401 3.86 13.52 -4.48
C GLU A 401 5.21 13.20 -5.10
N LEU A 402 5.98 12.32 -4.45
CA LEU A 402 7.41 12.19 -4.70
C LEU A 402 7.74 11.67 -6.11
N VAL A 403 7.12 10.56 -6.52
CA VAL A 403 7.35 9.96 -7.84
C VAL A 403 6.79 10.83 -8.96
N PRO A 404 5.52 11.29 -8.96
CA PRO A 404 5.03 12.17 -10.00
C PRO A 404 5.83 13.49 -10.10
N ALA A 405 6.28 14.06 -8.98
CA ALA A 405 7.18 15.22 -9.00
C ALA A 405 8.51 14.91 -9.68
N THR A 406 9.16 13.80 -9.32
CA THR A 406 10.44 13.41 -9.93
C THR A 406 10.31 13.19 -11.44
N LEU A 407 9.24 12.51 -11.88
CA LEU A 407 8.98 12.26 -13.30
C LEU A 407 8.66 13.55 -14.07
N ALA A 408 7.92 14.46 -13.45
CA ALA A 408 7.64 15.77 -14.03
C ALA A 408 8.91 16.65 -14.15
N MET A 409 9.82 16.56 -13.17
CA MET A 409 11.10 17.29 -13.21
C MET A 409 12.05 16.77 -14.30
N LEU A 410 12.20 15.45 -14.42
CA LEU A 410 13.07 14.85 -15.44
C LEU A 410 12.51 15.05 -16.85
N GLY A 411 11.18 15.13 -16.97
CA GLY A 411 10.48 15.29 -18.23
C GLY A 411 10.49 14.03 -19.09
N THR A 412 9.67 14.07 -20.15
CA THR A 412 9.45 12.96 -21.09
C THR A 412 10.59 12.76 -22.09
N GLU A 413 11.47 13.75 -22.22
CA GLU A 413 12.66 13.71 -23.08
C GLU A 413 13.78 12.85 -22.47
N GLN A 414 14.02 12.98 -21.16
CA GLN A 414 15.06 12.21 -20.46
C GLN A 414 14.57 10.83 -20.01
N VAL A 415 13.31 10.75 -19.58
CA VAL A 415 12.69 9.51 -19.09
C VAL A 415 11.45 9.22 -19.90
N SER A 416 11.43 8.08 -20.58
CA SER A 416 10.26 7.68 -21.35
C SER A 416 9.02 7.51 -20.45
N PRO A 417 7.81 7.86 -20.94
CA PRO A 417 6.55 7.66 -20.21
C PRO A 417 6.31 6.22 -19.73
N PHE A 418 6.94 5.24 -20.37
CA PHE A 418 6.94 3.85 -19.96
C PHE A 418 7.26 3.65 -18.47
N TRP A 419 8.20 4.41 -17.90
CA TRP A 419 8.59 4.24 -16.50
C TRP A 419 7.51 4.70 -15.52
N ALA A 420 6.73 5.74 -15.89
CA ALA A 420 5.56 6.15 -15.13
C ALA A 420 4.46 5.09 -15.19
N VAL A 421 4.16 4.60 -16.40
CA VAL A 421 3.19 3.51 -16.64
C VAL A 421 3.57 2.27 -15.82
N LEU A 422 4.85 1.86 -15.87
CA LEU A 422 5.37 0.71 -15.13
C LEU A 422 5.23 0.91 -13.62
N PHE A 423 5.59 2.09 -13.09
CA PHE A 423 5.47 2.40 -11.67
C PHE A 423 4.04 2.24 -11.16
N TYR A 424 3.07 2.92 -11.78
CA TYR A 424 1.68 2.85 -11.33
C TYR A 424 1.07 1.47 -11.56
N PHE A 425 1.48 0.76 -12.62
CA PHE A 425 1.07 -0.63 -12.84
C PHE A 425 1.53 -1.54 -11.71
N ILE A 426 2.82 -1.50 -11.34
CA ILE A 426 3.39 -2.28 -10.22
C ILE A 426 2.62 -2.01 -8.93
N ILE A 427 2.41 -0.73 -8.62
CA ILE A 427 1.75 -0.30 -7.39
C ILE A 427 0.28 -0.76 -7.34
N ILE A 428 -0.45 -0.65 -8.45
CA ILE A 428 -1.82 -1.17 -8.57
C ILE A 428 -1.85 -2.68 -8.32
N LEU A 429 -0.93 -3.44 -8.94
CA LEU A 429 -0.87 -4.88 -8.77
C LEU A 429 -0.56 -5.29 -7.32
N PHE A 430 0.37 -4.61 -6.62
CA PHE A 430 0.58 -4.82 -5.18
C PHE A 430 -0.67 -4.50 -4.36
N GLY A 431 -1.38 -3.42 -4.68
CA GLY A 431 -2.65 -3.07 -4.03
C GLY A 431 -3.73 -4.14 -4.23
N ILE A 432 -3.86 -4.67 -5.45
CA ILE A 432 -4.80 -5.75 -5.77
C ILE A 432 -4.37 -7.05 -5.08
N ALA A 433 -3.08 -7.41 -5.08
CA ALA A 433 -2.58 -8.61 -4.41
C ALA A 433 -2.95 -8.63 -2.91
N GLN A 434 -2.74 -7.50 -2.23
CA GLN A 434 -3.14 -7.33 -0.84
C GLN A 434 -4.66 -7.42 -0.66
N GLN A 435 -5.42 -6.79 -1.54
CA GLN A 435 -6.88 -6.86 -1.50
C GLN A 435 -7.42 -8.28 -1.70
N LEU A 436 -6.80 -9.08 -2.57
CA LEU A 436 -7.17 -10.49 -2.75
C LEU A 436 -6.97 -11.30 -1.47
N ALA A 437 -5.86 -11.07 -0.75
CA ALA A 437 -5.59 -11.75 0.52
C ALA A 437 -6.60 -11.37 1.61
N ILE A 438 -6.89 -10.07 1.76
CA ILE A 438 -7.89 -9.55 2.71
C ILE A 438 -9.27 -10.11 2.38
N TRP A 439 -9.70 -9.99 1.13
CA TRP A 439 -11.07 -10.36 0.74
C TRP A 439 -11.29 -11.86 0.71
N HIS A 440 -10.26 -12.64 0.37
CA HIS A 440 -10.27 -14.09 0.55
C HIS A 440 -10.51 -14.46 2.03
N CYS A 441 -9.85 -13.78 2.96
CA CYS A 441 -10.10 -13.97 4.39
C CYS A 441 -11.54 -13.67 4.80
N VAL A 442 -12.13 -12.60 4.27
CA VAL A 442 -13.52 -12.23 4.54
C VAL A 442 -14.49 -13.28 4.01
N ILE A 443 -14.36 -13.67 2.74
CA ILE A 443 -15.25 -14.66 2.10
C ILE A 443 -15.17 -16.00 2.82
N THR A 444 -13.97 -16.51 3.06
CA THR A 444 -13.79 -17.81 3.72
C THR A 444 -14.24 -17.78 5.18
N GLY A 445 -14.06 -16.66 5.90
CA GLY A 445 -14.60 -16.48 7.24
C GLY A 445 -16.13 -16.42 7.29
N ILE A 446 -16.79 -15.86 6.26
CA ILE A 446 -18.25 -15.91 6.13
C ILE A 446 -18.72 -17.34 5.81
N MET A 447 -18.03 -18.04 4.92
CA MET A 447 -18.35 -19.42 4.56
C MET A 447 -18.18 -20.41 5.73
N ALA A 448 -17.27 -20.11 6.66
CA ALA A 448 -17.03 -20.90 7.88
C ALA A 448 -18.27 -21.05 8.78
N ILE A 449 -19.21 -20.10 8.72
CA ILE A 449 -20.45 -20.13 9.53
C ILE A 449 -21.33 -21.34 9.17
N ASN A 450 -21.41 -21.70 7.87
CA ASN A 450 -22.11 -22.89 7.41
C ASN A 450 -21.45 -23.48 6.16
N THR A 451 -20.38 -24.25 6.37
CA THR A 451 -19.51 -24.76 5.31
C THR A 451 -20.22 -25.63 4.27
N LYS A 452 -21.18 -26.47 4.70
CA LYS A 452 -21.90 -27.41 3.81
C LYS A 452 -22.78 -26.72 2.78
N MET A 453 -23.55 -25.71 3.20
CA MET A 453 -24.47 -24.98 2.32
C MET A 453 -23.72 -23.92 1.50
N MET A 454 -22.80 -23.19 2.12
CA MET A 454 -22.16 -22.01 1.53
C MET A 454 -21.16 -22.35 0.43
N LYS A 455 -20.57 -23.55 0.42
CA LYS A 455 -19.64 -23.98 -0.64
C LYS A 455 -20.31 -24.10 -2.01
N LEU A 456 -21.58 -24.52 -2.06
CA LEU A 456 -22.33 -24.61 -3.32
C LEU A 456 -22.61 -23.22 -3.93
N TRP A 457 -22.60 -22.19 -3.08
CA TRP A 457 -22.89 -20.80 -3.43
C TRP A 457 -21.64 -19.91 -3.41
N GLU A 458 -20.43 -20.47 -3.39
CA GLU A 458 -19.16 -19.74 -3.23
C GLU A 458 -19.03 -18.57 -4.22
N THR A 459 -19.30 -18.80 -5.50
CA THR A 459 -19.26 -17.76 -6.54
C THR A 459 -20.27 -16.65 -6.26
N THR A 460 -21.48 -17.03 -5.84
CA THR A 460 -22.58 -16.11 -5.57
C THR A 460 -22.29 -15.28 -4.33
N ILE A 461 -21.78 -15.89 -3.26
CA ILE A 461 -21.34 -15.21 -2.03
C ILE A 461 -20.22 -14.21 -2.36
N THR A 462 -19.26 -14.62 -3.18
CA THR A 462 -18.15 -13.76 -3.62
C THR A 462 -18.67 -12.55 -4.40
N PHE A 463 -19.61 -12.75 -5.31
CA PHE A 463 -20.25 -11.67 -6.06
C PHE A 463 -20.98 -10.68 -5.14
N PHE A 464 -21.91 -11.17 -4.31
CA PHE A 464 -22.68 -10.31 -3.41
C PHE A 464 -21.78 -9.61 -2.39
N SER A 465 -20.75 -10.28 -1.87
CA SER A 465 -19.77 -9.68 -0.96
C SER A 465 -19.03 -8.52 -1.64
N CYS A 466 -18.48 -8.72 -2.85
CA CYS A 466 -17.84 -7.65 -3.61
C CYS A 466 -18.80 -6.50 -3.95
N ALA A 467 -20.04 -6.81 -4.34
CA ALA A 467 -21.06 -5.80 -4.64
C ALA A 467 -21.45 -4.97 -3.40
N CYS A 468 -21.64 -5.62 -2.25
CA CYS A 468 -21.87 -4.93 -0.98
C CYS A 468 -20.68 -4.05 -0.61
N ALA A 469 -19.45 -4.54 -0.77
CA ALA A 469 -18.25 -3.78 -0.45
C ALA A 469 -18.03 -2.59 -1.40
N TYR A 470 -18.39 -2.73 -2.68
CA TYR A 470 -18.44 -1.62 -3.63
C TYR A 470 -19.41 -0.53 -3.15
N ILE A 471 -20.65 -0.91 -2.79
CA ILE A 471 -21.68 0.03 -2.30
C ILE A 471 -21.21 0.73 -1.02
N LEU A 472 -20.66 -0.02 -0.05
CA LEU A 472 -20.09 0.54 1.18
C LEU A 472 -18.85 1.42 0.93
N GLY A 473 -18.17 1.21 -0.21
CA GLY A 473 -17.06 2.02 -0.69
C GLY A 473 -17.49 3.32 -1.38
N LEU A 474 -18.73 3.45 -1.87
CA LEU A 474 -19.20 4.65 -2.59
C LEU A 474 -19.18 5.94 -1.76
N PRO A 475 -19.55 5.94 -0.46
CA PRO A 475 -19.34 7.10 0.40
C PRO A 475 -17.87 7.52 0.50
N MET A 476 -16.93 6.65 0.10
CA MET A 476 -15.52 6.97 0.05
C MET A 476 -15.08 7.70 -1.22
N ALA A 477 -15.93 7.69 -2.24
CA ALA A 477 -15.71 8.33 -3.53
C ALA A 477 -16.46 9.67 -3.68
N THR A 478 -16.95 10.27 -2.60
CA THR A 478 -17.65 11.57 -2.60
C THR A 478 -16.68 12.75 -2.39
N GLU A 479 -17.12 13.96 -2.72
CA GLU A 479 -16.32 15.19 -2.62
C GLU A 479 -15.97 15.61 -1.18
N VAL A 480 -16.87 15.39 -0.23
CA VAL A 480 -16.79 15.93 1.14
C VAL A 480 -15.86 15.17 2.09
N ARG A 481 -15.46 13.95 1.74
CA ARG A 481 -14.87 12.98 2.68
C ARG A 481 -13.59 13.42 3.41
N LEU A 482 -12.96 14.48 2.95
CA LEU A 482 -11.58 14.78 3.30
C LEU A 482 -11.42 16.01 4.22
N ASN A 483 -12.55 16.59 4.66
CA ASN A 483 -12.60 17.68 5.64
C ASN A 483 -12.99 17.25 7.08
N SER A 484 -13.36 15.98 7.30
CA SER A 484 -13.82 15.50 8.61
C SER A 484 -13.09 14.24 9.08
N SER A 485 -11.86 14.39 9.57
CA SER A 485 -11.23 13.40 10.47
C SER A 485 -10.14 14.04 11.29
#